data_AF-A0A963MG72-F1
#
_entry.id   AF-A0A963MG72-F1
#
_cell.length_a   1.000
_cell.length_b   1.000
_cell.length_c   1.000
_cell.angle_alpha   90.00
_cell.angle_beta   90.00
_cell.angle_gamma   90.00
#
_symmetry.space_group_name_H-M   'P 1'
#
loop_
_entity.id
_entity.type
_entity.pdbx_description
1 polymer ?
#
loop_
_entity_poly.entity_id
_entity_poly.type
_entity_poly.pdbx_seq_one_letter_code
_entity_poly.pdbx_strand_id
1 'polypeptide(L)'
;MIAGGALFSSVAVAQSVVRITPSIDTRMTYTDNVGADASANSDFIFEVSPAIRISRQAGRVTGSMNASLRNVMYMEEGDRNSSFISFSGRGEVEAVEDLL
;
A
#
# COMPACT_ATOMS: atom_id res chain seq x y z
N MET A 1 7.33 24.44 -57.36
CA MET A 1 7.56 23.41 -56.33
C MET A 1 6.88 23.88 -55.05
N ILE A 2 5.80 23.21 -54.63
CA ILE A 2 5.07 23.54 -53.40
C ILE A 2 5.50 22.50 -52.36
N ALA A 3 6.18 22.93 -51.30
CA ALA A 3 6.61 22.08 -50.21
C ALA A 3 5.42 21.85 -49.26
N GLY A 4 4.83 20.65 -49.30
CA GLY A 4 3.81 20.21 -48.36
C GLY A 4 4.45 19.80 -47.05
N GLY A 5 4.24 20.59 -45.99
CA GLY A 5 4.63 20.22 -44.63
C GLY A 5 3.67 19.15 -44.09
N ALA A 6 4.18 17.96 -43.81
CA ALA A 6 3.43 16.92 -43.12
C ALA A 6 3.22 17.33 -41.65
N LEU A 7 1.96 17.53 -41.27
CA LEU A 7 1.56 17.65 -39.87
C LEU A 7 1.60 16.25 -39.26
N PHE A 8 2.62 15.97 -38.43
CA PHE A 8 2.64 14.79 -37.58
C PHE A 8 1.66 15.01 -36.43
N SER A 9 0.44 14.49 -36.57
CA SER A 9 -0.52 14.40 -35.48
C SER A 9 -0.03 13.39 -34.44
N SER A 10 0.45 13.88 -33.30
CA SER A 10 0.77 13.05 -32.14
C SER A 10 -0.51 12.49 -31.54
N VAL A 11 -0.72 11.18 -31.69
CA VAL A 11 -1.77 10.46 -30.93
C VAL A 11 -1.31 10.38 -29.48
N ALA A 12 -1.98 11.10 -28.59
CA ALA A 12 -1.79 10.95 -27.15
C ALA A 12 -2.38 9.59 -26.72
N VAL A 13 -1.52 8.59 -26.55
CA VAL A 13 -1.92 7.35 -25.88
C VAL A 13 -2.12 7.69 -24.41
N ALA A 14 -3.37 7.67 -23.93
CA ALA A 14 -3.66 7.82 -22.50
C ALA A 14 -2.92 6.70 -21.75
N GLN A 15 -1.78 7.02 -21.13
CA GLN A 15 -1.02 6.05 -20.36
C GLN A 15 -1.91 5.58 -19.20
N SER A 16 -2.29 4.30 -19.23
CA SER A 16 -2.91 3.63 -18.09
C SER A 16 -1.85 3.44 -17.01
N VAL A 17 -1.65 4.45 -16.17
CA VAL A 17 -0.64 4.40 -15.10
C VAL A 17 -1.16 3.51 -13.98
N VAL A 18 -0.54 2.34 -13.83
CA VAL A 18 -0.61 1.56 -12.59
C VAL A 18 0.40 2.18 -11.64
N ARG A 19 -0.07 2.71 -10.52
CA ARG A 19 0.77 3.28 -9.47
C ARG A 19 0.94 2.25 -8.36
N ILE A 20 2.19 1.86 -8.15
CA ILE A 20 2.61 1.00 -7.03
C ILE A 20 3.31 1.89 -6.01
N THR A 21 2.89 1.82 -4.76
CA THR A 21 3.43 2.62 -3.65
C THR A 21 3.76 1.68 -2.50
N PRO A 22 5.03 1.25 -2.40
CA PRO A 22 5.51 0.52 -1.23
C PRO A 22 5.73 1.49 -0.07
N SER A 23 5.53 1.01 1.15
CA SER A 23 5.91 1.71 2.38
C SER A 23 6.42 0.72 3.41
N ILE A 24 7.25 1.22 4.33
CA ILE A 24 7.68 0.49 5.50
C ILE A 24 7.68 1.43 6.68
N ASP A 25 6.97 1.05 7.73
CA ASP A 25 6.91 1.79 8.98
C ASP A 25 7.59 0.96 10.06
N THR A 26 8.49 1.59 10.82
CA THR A 26 9.17 0.94 11.94
C THR A 26 8.96 1.77 13.21
N ARG A 27 8.78 1.09 14.33
CA ARG A 27 8.60 1.73 15.63
C ARG A 27 9.32 0.92 16.71
N MET A 28 10.03 1.62 17.57
CA MET A 28 10.63 1.05 18.78
C MET A 28 9.96 1.70 19.98
N THR A 29 9.62 0.92 20.99
CA THR A 29 9.03 1.39 22.24
C THR A 29 9.76 0.75 23.38
N TYR A 30 10.21 1.56 24.33
CA TYR A 30 10.71 1.10 25.62
C TYR A 30 9.62 1.33 26.67
N THR A 31 9.37 0.34 27.50
CA THR A 31 8.39 0.38 28.59
C THR A 31 9.00 -0.32 29.80
N ASP A 32 8.69 0.14 31.01
CA ASP A 32 9.09 -0.45 32.29
C ASP A 32 7.95 -1.22 32.98
N ASN A 33 6.80 -1.33 32.31
CA ASN A 33 5.56 -1.86 32.85
C ASN A 33 4.82 -2.75 31.83
N VAL A 34 5.56 -3.61 31.12
CA VAL A 34 4.97 -4.54 30.15
C VAL A 34 3.97 -5.46 30.86
N GLY A 35 2.75 -5.59 30.34
CA GLY A 35 1.67 -6.40 30.95
C GLY A 35 0.86 -5.72 32.07
N ALA A 36 1.30 -4.57 32.59
CA ALA A 36 0.66 -3.88 33.73
C ALA A 36 0.53 -4.74 35.01
N ASP A 37 1.48 -5.65 35.23
CA ASP A 37 1.54 -6.53 36.40
C ASP A 37 2.34 -5.91 37.55
N ALA A 38 2.12 -6.37 38.79
CA ALA A 38 2.75 -5.85 40.00
C ALA A 38 4.29 -6.00 40.03
N SER A 39 4.86 -6.82 39.15
CA SER A 39 6.30 -7.09 39.05
C SER A 39 7.07 -6.10 38.16
N ALA A 40 6.41 -5.12 37.52
CA ALA A 40 7.03 -4.05 36.72
C ALA A 40 8.22 -4.53 35.87
N ASN A 41 7.93 -5.25 34.79
CA ASN A 41 8.95 -5.74 33.87
C ASN A 41 9.21 -4.71 32.77
N SER A 42 10.47 -4.45 32.50
CA SER A 42 10.87 -3.62 31.36
C SER A 42 10.98 -4.43 30.09
N ASP A 43 10.61 -3.85 28.94
CA ASP A 43 10.81 -4.49 27.66
C ASP A 43 11.04 -3.45 26.54
N PHE A 44 11.72 -3.91 25.51
CA PHE A 44 11.83 -3.24 24.22
C PHE A 44 10.92 -3.92 23.21
N ILE A 45 9.95 -3.16 22.72
CA ILE A 45 8.99 -3.61 21.72
C ILE A 45 9.38 -3.02 20.38
N PHE A 46 9.63 -3.89 19.40
CA PHE A 46 9.91 -3.52 18.01
C PHE A 46 8.72 -3.85 17.13
N GLU A 47 8.31 -2.87 16.32
CA GLU A 47 7.26 -3.04 15.33
C GLU A 47 7.82 -2.74 13.94
N VAL A 48 7.52 -3.63 12.99
CA VAL A 48 7.85 -3.47 11.57
C VAL A 48 6.62 -3.76 10.74
N SER A 49 6.21 -2.77 9.96
CA SER A 49 4.94 -2.74 9.24
C SER A 49 5.16 -2.41 7.76
N PRO A 50 5.58 -3.37 6.91
CA PRO A 50 5.63 -3.16 5.47
C PRO A 50 4.23 -3.16 4.87
N ALA A 51 4.01 -2.30 3.88
CA ALA A 51 2.78 -2.26 3.11
C ALA A 51 3.04 -1.98 1.63
N ILE A 52 2.10 -2.39 0.80
CA ILE A 52 2.07 -2.07 -0.62
C ILE A 52 0.67 -1.63 -1.00
N ARG A 53 0.58 -0.49 -1.67
CA ARG A 53 -0.63 0.02 -2.30
C ARG A 53 -0.47 -0.03 -3.81
N ILE A 54 -1.43 -0.64 -4.49
CA ILE A 54 -1.54 -0.64 -5.94
C ILE A 54 -2.80 0.14 -6.29
N SER A 55 -2.70 1.07 -7.24
CA SER A 55 -3.86 1.83 -7.73
C SER A 55 -3.79 2.00 -9.24
N ARG A 56 -4.96 2.03 -9.86
CA ARG A 56 -5.12 2.26 -11.29
C ARG A 56 -6.33 3.16 -11.50
N GLN A 57 -6.14 4.23 -12.27
CA GLN A 57 -7.19 5.13 -12.70
C GLN A 57 -7.04 5.32 -14.21
N ALA A 58 -7.61 4.41 -15.01
CA ALA A 58 -7.43 4.46 -16.46
C ALA A 58 -8.57 3.78 -17.23
N GLY A 59 -9.09 4.50 -18.23
CA GLY A 59 -10.14 3.99 -19.11
C GLY A 59 -11.36 3.52 -18.32
N ARG A 60 -11.86 2.34 -18.68
CA ARG A 60 -13.06 1.71 -18.10
C ARG A 60 -12.81 0.97 -16.79
N VAL A 61 -11.60 1.00 -16.26
CA VAL A 61 -11.22 0.24 -15.07
C VAL A 61 -10.53 1.15 -14.06
N THR A 62 -11.16 1.32 -12.91
CA THR A 62 -10.57 2.04 -11.78
C THR A 62 -10.53 1.14 -10.56
N GLY A 63 -9.50 1.27 -9.73
CA GLY A 63 -9.41 0.44 -8.54
C GLY A 63 -8.15 0.66 -7.74
N SER A 64 -8.17 0.10 -6.53
CA SER A 64 -7.06 0.11 -5.60
C SER A 64 -7.04 -1.15 -4.76
N MET A 65 -5.83 -1.61 -4.43
CA MET A 65 -5.57 -2.72 -3.54
C MET A 65 -4.51 -2.30 -2.53
N ASN A 66 -4.67 -2.73 -1.28
CA ASN A 66 -3.71 -2.55 -0.20
C ASN A 66 -3.43 -3.91 0.43
N ALA A 67 -2.15 -4.20 0.63
CA ALA A 67 -1.71 -5.30 1.48
C ALA A 67 -0.72 -4.76 2.51
N SER A 68 -0.86 -5.19 3.75
CA SER A 68 0.03 -4.80 4.84
C SER A 68 0.31 -5.98 5.75
N LEU A 69 1.54 -6.06 6.25
CA LEU A 69 1.93 -6.93 7.35
C LEU A 69 2.35 -6.03 8.50
N ARG A 70 1.99 -6.39 9.73
CA ARG A 70 2.44 -5.74 10.97
C ARG A 70 3.00 -6.80 11.90
N ASN A 71 4.29 -6.72 12.20
CA ASN A 71 4.95 -7.61 13.16
C ASN A 71 5.30 -6.82 14.41
N VAL A 72 4.96 -7.35 15.58
CA VAL A 72 5.35 -6.82 16.89
C VAL A 72 6.21 -7.86 17.59
N MET A 73 7.41 -7.48 18.00
CA MET A 73 8.42 -8.31 18.63
C MET A 73 8.79 -7.75 20.00
N TYR A 74 8.82 -8.61 21.00
CA TYR A 74 9.19 -8.34 22.39
C TYR A 74 10.58 -8.96 22.64
N MET A 75 11.49 -8.23 23.28
CA MET A 75 12.84 -8.74 23.54
C MET A 75 12.88 -9.68 24.73
N GLU A 76 12.18 -9.33 25.81
CA GLU A 76 12.16 -10.11 27.06
C GLU A 76 11.00 -11.11 27.09
N GLU A 77 9.86 -10.78 26.48
CA GLU A 77 8.65 -11.64 26.46
C GLU A 77 8.33 -12.18 25.05
N GLY A 78 9.25 -12.93 24.44
CA GLY A 78 9.13 -13.41 23.05
C GLY A 78 7.85 -14.21 22.71
N ASP A 79 7.21 -14.84 23.71
CA ASP A 79 5.93 -15.54 23.53
C ASP A 79 4.76 -14.60 23.20
N ARG A 80 4.93 -13.27 23.37
CA ARG A 80 3.95 -12.23 23.05
C ARG A 80 4.09 -11.67 21.64
N ASN A 81 5.04 -12.19 20.86
CA ASN A 81 5.24 -11.79 19.47
C ASN A 81 3.97 -12.03 18.66
N SER A 82 3.61 -11.08 17.79
CA SER A 82 2.40 -11.18 16.99
C SER A 82 2.61 -10.64 15.58
N SER A 83 1.94 -11.29 14.63
CA SER A 83 1.94 -10.91 13.21
C SER A 83 0.50 -10.79 12.72
N PHE A 84 0.18 -9.63 12.13
CA PHE A 84 -1.12 -9.35 11.56
C PHE A 84 -0.99 -9.04 10.07
N ILE A 85 -1.79 -9.73 9.26
CA ILE A 85 -1.87 -9.49 7.82
C ILE A 85 -3.21 -8.84 7.53
N SER A 86 -3.20 -7.76 6.75
CA SER A 86 -4.41 -7.13 6.23
C SER A 86 -4.36 -7.05 4.72
N PHE A 87 -5.52 -7.30 4.11
CA PHE A 87 -5.73 -7.18 2.68
C PHE A 87 -7.06 -6.48 2.43
N SER A 88 -7.05 -5.44 1.61
CA SER A 88 -8.25 -4.73 1.21
C SER A 88 -8.18 -4.30 -0.24
N GLY A 89 -9.29 -4.37 -0.96
CA GLY A 89 -9.37 -3.98 -2.35
C GLY A 89 -10.73 -3.43 -2.70
N ARG A 90 -10.76 -2.50 -3.66
CA ARG A 90 -11.97 -1.97 -4.28
C ARG A 90 -11.70 -1.70 -5.75
N GLY A 91 -12.70 -1.92 -6.60
CA GLY A 91 -12.58 -1.66 -8.02
C GLY A 91 -13.94 -1.46 -8.66
N GLU A 92 -13.94 -0.78 -9.79
CA GLU A 92 -15.10 -0.49 -10.60
C GLU A 92 -14.73 -0.69 -12.07
N VAL A 93 -15.67 -1.27 -12.81
CA VAL A 93 -15.53 -1.51 -14.24
C VAL A 93 -16.77 -0.95 -14.93
N GLU A 94 -16.54 -0.06 -15.89
CA GLU A 94 -17.61 0.49 -16.72
C GLU A 94 -17.92 -0.48 -17.87
N ALA A 95 -19.11 -1.09 -17.82
CA ALA A 95 -19.54 -2.14 -18.75
C ALA A 95 -20.33 -1.63 -19.97
N VAL A 96 -20.60 -0.32 -20.08
CA VAL A 96 -21.50 0.23 -21.12
C VAL A 96 -20.68 0.81 -22.27
N GLU A 97 -20.91 0.33 -23.49
CA GLU A 97 -20.52 1.05 -24.72
C GLU A 97 -21.49 2.20 -24.94
N ASP A 98 -21.00 3.36 -25.39
CA ASP A 98 -21.81 4.51 -25.82
C ASP A 98 -23.16 4.07 -26.41
N LEU A 99 -24.25 4.35 -25.69
CA LEU A 99 -25.61 4.11 -26.16
C LEU A 99 -26.23 5.37 -26.78
N LEU A 100 -25.41 6.26 -27.36
CA LEU A 100 -25.88 7.46 -28.07
C LEU A 100 -25.11 7.66 -29.38
#